data_AF-A0AA35R2V7-F1
#
_entry.id   AF-A0AA35R2V7-F1
#
_cell.length_a   1.000
_cell.length_b   1.000
_cell.length_c   1.000
_cell.angle_alpha   90.00
_cell.angle_beta   90.00
_cell.angle_gamma   90.00
#
_symmetry.space_group_name_H-M   'P 1'
#
loop_
_entity.id
_entity.type
_entity.pdbx_description
1 polymer ?
#
loop_
_entity_poly.entity_id
_entity_poly.type
_entity_poly.pdbx_seq_one_letter_code
_entity_poly.pdbx_strand_id
1 'polypeptide(L)'
;MWHPDVREILLIGFYNQSQQMSRFVDDMQRKYGIPIRYLQEYAPLGTAGGIYHFRDQILRGNPRAFFVFNSDVCCDFPVWEMAQFHSNVTGGNGYVILGTEANEQQALSYGCIVEEPSTHKVLHYVEKPETFVSNIINAGGYIFSPDIFQHLTRAFTANYENELIHDAARDSIDLHSSVLTPLAGNGDGGKLYVYKMNSGFWTQVKNAGHAIYANRLYLSLFKERHPEYLATNTPGGHEIYGAVRIHPSAQIDSSAVVRWYIRTQAFFKSTC
;
A
#
# COMPACT_ATOMS: atom_id res chain seq x y z
N MET A 1 3.22 10.47 -13.60
CA MET A 1 4.47 11.20 -13.31
C MET A 1 4.60 11.23 -11.79
N TRP A 2 5.72 10.81 -11.20
CA TRP A 2 5.89 10.83 -9.74
C TRP A 2 5.94 12.27 -9.24
N HIS A 3 5.49 12.52 -8.00
CA HIS A 3 5.61 13.84 -7.40
C HIS A 3 7.09 14.23 -7.29
N PRO A 4 7.51 15.45 -7.67
CA PRO A 4 8.90 15.88 -7.66
C PRO A 4 9.58 15.79 -6.28
N ASP A 5 8.79 15.72 -5.20
CA ASP A 5 9.31 15.60 -3.84
C ASP A 5 9.52 14.17 -3.34
N VAL A 6 9.14 13.13 -4.10
CA VAL A 6 9.46 11.74 -3.71
C VAL A 6 10.96 11.53 -3.88
N ARG A 7 11.67 11.40 -2.74
CA ARG A 7 13.13 11.28 -2.72
C ARG A 7 13.64 9.86 -2.88
N GLU A 8 12.94 8.89 -2.28
CA GLU A 8 13.30 7.48 -2.33
C GLU A 8 12.08 6.58 -2.06
N ILE A 9 12.19 5.32 -2.47
CA ILE A 9 11.26 4.25 -2.13
C ILE A 9 12.01 3.19 -1.35
N LEU A 10 11.50 2.85 -0.17
CA LEU A 10 12.03 1.80 0.68
C LEU A 10 11.08 0.61 0.65
N LEU A 11 11.59 -0.52 0.17
CA LEU A 11 10.92 -1.81 0.29
C LEU A 11 11.43 -2.45 1.58
N ILE A 12 10.53 -2.81 2.50
CA ILE A 12 10.89 -3.43 3.78
C ILE A 12 10.25 -4.81 3.83
N GLY A 13 11.02 -5.81 4.25
CA GLY A 13 10.49 -7.16 4.47
C GLY A 13 11.58 -8.17 4.81
N PHE A 14 11.20 -9.36 5.24
CA PHE A 14 12.12 -10.41 5.70
C PHE A 14 12.53 -11.44 4.63
N TYR A 15 12.13 -11.26 3.36
CA TYR A 15 12.54 -12.17 2.29
C TYR A 15 14.05 -12.06 2.03
N ASN A 16 14.70 -13.19 1.78
CA ASN A 16 16.13 -13.19 1.47
C ASN A 16 16.40 -12.28 0.27
N GLN A 17 17.48 -11.49 0.36
CA GLN A 17 18.08 -10.77 -0.77
C GLN A 17 18.54 -11.76 -1.84
N SER A 18 17.57 -12.18 -2.63
CA SER A 18 17.76 -13.08 -3.74
C SER A 18 18.18 -12.29 -4.97
N GLN A 19 18.81 -12.96 -5.92
CA GLN A 19 19.14 -12.35 -7.21
C GLN A 19 17.89 -11.77 -7.90
N GLN A 20 16.72 -12.37 -7.67
CA GLN A 20 15.44 -11.91 -8.18
C GLN A 20 15.02 -10.56 -7.58
N MET A 21 15.16 -10.39 -6.25
CA MET A 21 14.83 -9.12 -5.58
C MET A 21 15.76 -7.99 -6.05
N SER A 22 17.07 -8.24 -6.11
CA SER A 22 18.04 -7.23 -6.58
C SER A 22 17.77 -6.82 -8.02
N ARG A 23 17.52 -7.79 -8.92
CA ARG A 23 17.15 -7.51 -10.31
C ARG A 23 15.85 -6.69 -10.40
N PHE A 24 14.85 -7.04 -9.60
CA PHE A 24 13.59 -6.29 -9.57
C PHE A 24 13.81 -4.84 -9.15
N VAL A 25 14.57 -4.61 -8.07
CA VAL A 25 14.91 -3.26 -7.60
C VAL A 25 15.66 -2.46 -8.67
N ASP A 26 16.67 -3.06 -9.31
CA ASP A 26 17.46 -2.42 -10.37
C ASP A 26 16.60 -2.07 -11.60
N ASP A 27 15.71 -2.97 -12.01
CA ASP A 27 14.80 -2.76 -13.13
C ASP A 27 13.80 -1.63 -12.84
N MET A 28 13.22 -1.61 -11.63
CA MET A 28 12.26 -0.57 -11.24
C MET A 28 12.94 0.79 -11.08
N GLN A 29 14.13 0.84 -10.49
CA GLN A 29 14.91 2.07 -10.37
C GLN A 29 15.25 2.65 -11.75
N ARG A 30 15.73 1.84 -12.69
CA ARG A 30 16.01 2.29 -14.07
C ARG A 30 14.76 2.76 -14.80
N LYS A 31 13.64 2.07 -14.60
CA LYS A 31 12.37 2.39 -15.26
C LYS A 31 11.77 3.71 -14.76
N TYR A 32 11.85 3.97 -13.46
CA TYR A 32 11.16 5.10 -12.83
C TYR A 32 12.08 6.28 -12.50
N GLY A 33 13.40 6.10 -12.52
CA GLY A 33 14.36 7.16 -12.24
C GLY A 33 14.37 7.63 -10.79
N ILE A 34 13.84 6.83 -9.86
CA ILE A 34 13.77 7.14 -8.42
C ILE A 34 14.63 6.11 -7.67
N PRO A 35 15.42 6.53 -6.66
CA PRO A 35 16.15 5.59 -5.80
C PRO A 35 15.21 4.58 -5.12
N ILE A 36 15.51 3.29 -5.29
CA ILE A 36 14.77 2.21 -4.62
C ILE A 36 15.75 1.35 -3.84
N ARG A 37 15.45 1.08 -2.56
CA ARG A 37 16.27 0.22 -1.70
C ARG A 37 15.42 -0.85 -1.05
N TYR A 38 15.96 -2.06 -0.95
CA TYR A 38 15.37 -3.13 -0.17
C TYR A 38 16.07 -3.24 1.19
N LEU A 39 15.32 -3.01 2.26
CA LEU A 39 15.75 -3.11 3.64
C LEU A 39 15.26 -4.45 4.20
N GLN A 40 16.18 -5.42 4.25
CA GLN A 40 15.86 -6.78 4.66
C GLN A 40 15.80 -6.89 6.18
N GLU A 41 14.64 -7.27 6.71
CA GLU A 41 14.49 -7.63 8.12
C GLU A 41 15.21 -8.96 8.40
N TYR A 42 15.86 -9.07 9.57
CA TYR A 42 16.56 -10.30 9.97
C TYR A 42 15.59 -11.44 10.37
N ALA A 43 14.34 -11.08 10.67
CA ALA A 43 13.25 -11.96 11.07
C ALA A 43 11.92 -11.27 10.71
N PRO A 44 10.75 -11.95 10.74
CA PRO A 44 9.46 -11.27 10.55
C PRO A 44 9.13 -10.41 11.77
N LEU A 45 9.45 -9.11 11.72
CA LEU A 45 9.29 -8.17 12.85
C LEU A 45 7.86 -7.61 12.99
N GLY A 46 6.86 -8.31 12.47
CA GLY A 46 5.48 -7.82 12.44
C GLY A 46 5.27 -6.69 11.41
N THR A 47 4.09 -6.05 11.47
CA THR A 47 3.66 -5.07 10.46
C THR A 47 4.33 -3.70 10.60
N ALA A 48 4.92 -3.39 11.76
CA ALA A 48 5.65 -2.15 12.00
C ALA A 48 7.08 -2.32 12.55
N GLY A 49 7.54 -3.55 12.82
CA GLY A 49 8.89 -3.73 13.37
C GLY A 49 9.98 -3.33 12.39
N GLY A 50 9.83 -3.63 11.09
CA GLY A 50 10.73 -3.14 10.06
C GLY A 50 10.77 -1.60 9.98
N ILE A 51 9.63 -0.93 10.18
CA ILE A 51 9.56 0.54 10.25
C ILE A 51 10.41 1.04 11.41
N TYR A 52 10.22 0.47 12.60
CA TYR A 52 10.99 0.83 13.80
C TYR A 52 12.49 0.52 13.67
N HIS A 53 12.83 -0.66 13.16
CA HIS A 53 14.20 -1.14 13.01
C HIS A 53 15.00 -0.25 12.04
N PHE A 54 14.37 0.18 10.94
CA PHE A 54 15.01 1.02 9.92
C PHE A 54 14.75 2.52 10.07
N ARG A 55 14.27 2.98 11.23
CA ARG A 55 13.92 4.39 11.49
C ARG A 55 14.99 5.40 11.06
N ASP A 56 16.26 5.12 11.33
CA ASP A 56 17.37 6.01 10.98
C ASP A 56 17.56 6.13 9.46
N GLN A 57 17.20 5.09 8.71
CA GLN A 57 17.23 5.09 7.25
C GLN A 57 16.02 5.81 6.66
N ILE A 58 14.83 5.62 7.25
CA ILE A 58 13.58 6.27 6.85
C ILE A 58 13.66 7.79 7.09
N LEU A 59 14.31 8.21 8.18
CA LEU A 59 14.46 9.62 8.54
C LEU A 59 15.64 10.32 7.83
N ARG A 60 16.36 9.64 6.94
CA ARG A 60 17.44 10.28 6.16
C ARG A 60 16.86 11.41 5.33
N GLY A 61 17.53 12.57 5.36
CA GLY A 61 17.07 13.77 4.66
C GLY A 61 16.00 14.56 5.43
N ASN A 62 15.73 14.22 6.69
CA ASN A 62 14.82 14.92 7.61
C ASN A 62 13.43 15.17 6.99
N PRO A 63 12.71 14.10 6.58
CA PRO A 63 11.39 14.26 6.00
C PRO A 63 10.42 14.83 7.05
N ARG A 64 9.54 15.75 6.62
CA ARG A 64 8.44 16.24 7.47
C ARG A 64 7.41 15.15 7.77
N ALA A 65 7.17 14.28 6.80
CA ALA A 65 6.33 13.10 6.90
C ALA A 65 6.75 12.09 5.83
N PHE A 66 6.35 10.83 6.00
CA PHE A 66 6.59 9.77 5.02
C PHE A 66 5.33 8.92 4.83
N PHE A 67 5.20 8.37 3.62
CA PHE A 67 4.13 7.46 3.28
C PHE A 67 4.53 6.03 3.63
N VAL A 68 3.56 5.24 4.09
CA VAL A 68 3.70 3.80 4.28
C VAL A 68 2.53 3.13 3.57
N PHE A 69 2.82 2.08 2.82
CA PHE A 69 1.81 1.28 2.12
C PHE A 69 2.07 -0.20 2.37
N ASN A 70 1.00 -0.94 2.61
CA ASN A 70 1.07 -2.40 2.62
C ASN A 70 1.35 -2.90 1.19
N SER A 71 2.32 -3.80 1.03
CA SER A 71 2.78 -4.24 -0.30
C SER A 71 1.78 -5.12 -1.05
N ASP A 72 0.77 -5.62 -0.38
CA ASP A 72 -0.30 -6.45 -0.94
C ASP A 72 -1.55 -5.65 -1.33
N VAL A 73 -1.54 -4.32 -1.13
CA VAL A 73 -2.64 -3.44 -1.53
C VAL A 73 -2.47 -3.01 -2.99
N CYS A 74 -3.53 -3.18 -3.77
CA CYS A 74 -3.68 -2.59 -5.10
C CYS A 74 -4.74 -1.50 -5.03
N CYS A 75 -4.35 -0.27 -5.30
CA CYS A 75 -5.22 0.89 -5.14
C CYS A 75 -4.86 1.99 -6.14
N ASP A 76 -5.88 2.74 -6.56
CA ASP A 76 -5.72 4.05 -7.18
C ASP A 76 -5.40 5.09 -6.08
N PHE A 77 -4.20 4.98 -5.50
CA PHE A 77 -3.84 5.70 -4.28
C PHE A 77 -3.99 7.23 -4.46
N PRO A 78 -4.79 7.91 -3.61
CA PRO A 78 -4.96 9.36 -3.63
C PRO A 78 -3.80 10.05 -2.88
N VAL A 79 -2.57 9.79 -3.31
CA VAL A 79 -1.34 10.21 -2.60
C VAL A 79 -1.31 11.73 -2.41
N TRP A 80 -1.73 12.47 -3.44
CA TRP A 80 -1.72 13.92 -3.42
C TRP A 80 -2.76 14.49 -2.46
N GLU A 81 -3.98 13.97 -2.54
CA GLU A 81 -5.08 14.39 -1.70
C GLU A 81 -4.82 14.03 -0.23
N MET A 82 -4.21 12.87 0.02
CA MET A 82 -3.75 12.50 1.37
C MET A 82 -2.68 13.45 1.90
N ALA A 83 -1.71 13.87 1.08
CA ALA A 83 -0.68 14.83 1.48
C ALA A 83 -1.28 16.21 1.83
N GLN A 84 -2.21 16.69 0.99
CA GLN A 84 -2.93 17.94 1.23
C GLN A 84 -3.78 17.85 2.49
N PHE A 85 -4.50 16.74 2.67
CA PHE A 85 -5.28 16.47 3.87
C PHE A 85 -4.42 16.44 5.13
N HIS A 86 -3.27 15.74 5.10
CA HIS A 86 -2.31 15.72 6.21
C HIS A 86 -1.90 17.13 6.60
N SER A 87 -1.52 17.96 5.63
CA SER A 87 -1.11 19.34 5.88
C SER A 87 -2.25 20.18 6.47
N ASN A 88 -3.44 20.12 5.87
CA ASN A 88 -4.55 21.01 6.19
C ASN A 88 -5.30 20.62 7.48
N VAL A 89 -5.49 19.33 7.72
CA VAL A 89 -6.30 18.82 8.83
C VAL A 89 -5.46 18.58 10.09
N THR A 90 -4.21 18.15 9.93
CA THR A 90 -3.35 17.82 11.08
C THR A 90 -2.34 18.91 11.43
N GLY A 91 -2.32 20.01 10.67
CA GLY A 91 -1.25 21.02 10.74
C GLY A 91 0.14 20.45 10.42
N GLY A 92 0.17 19.28 9.77
CA GLY A 92 1.38 18.56 9.44
C GLY A 92 2.03 17.75 10.57
N ASN A 93 1.40 17.65 11.74
CA ASN A 93 1.95 17.01 12.95
C ASN A 93 1.08 15.85 13.48
N GLY A 94 0.25 15.26 12.63
CA GLY A 94 -0.56 14.09 12.94
C GLY A 94 -0.32 12.92 11.99
N TYR A 95 -1.10 11.87 12.19
CA TYR A 95 -1.04 10.61 11.45
C TYR A 95 -2.31 10.45 10.62
N VAL A 96 -2.17 10.01 9.37
CA VAL A 96 -3.31 9.78 8.48
C VAL A 96 -3.38 8.31 8.12
N ILE A 97 -4.55 7.71 8.24
CA ILE A 97 -4.89 6.38 7.75
C ILE A 97 -5.82 6.51 6.53
N LEU A 98 -5.54 5.77 5.46
CA LEU A 98 -6.43 5.67 4.31
C LEU A 98 -7.61 4.75 4.66
N GLY A 99 -8.82 5.28 4.51
CA GLY A 99 -10.07 4.53 4.68
C GLY A 99 -10.76 4.29 3.34
N THR A 100 -11.45 3.15 3.20
CA THR A 100 -12.40 2.90 2.12
C THR A 100 -13.68 2.32 2.71
N GLU A 101 -14.79 2.42 1.98
CA GLU A 101 -16.04 1.78 2.40
C GLU A 101 -16.08 0.30 1.99
N ALA A 102 -16.67 -0.52 2.85
CA ALA A 102 -16.95 -1.92 2.62
C ALA A 102 -18.33 -2.29 3.16
N ASN A 103 -18.93 -3.35 2.61
CA ASN A 103 -20.18 -3.87 3.18
C ASN A 103 -19.93 -4.56 4.54
N GLU A 104 -21.00 -4.81 5.30
CA GLU A 104 -20.90 -5.35 6.66
C GLU A 104 -20.11 -6.65 6.74
N GLN A 105 -20.28 -7.57 5.79
CA GLN A 105 -19.57 -8.85 5.78
C GLN A 105 -18.08 -8.67 5.51
N GLN A 106 -17.73 -7.77 4.59
CA GLN A 106 -16.34 -7.45 4.28
C GLN A 106 -15.66 -6.75 5.45
N ALA A 107 -16.37 -5.86 6.16
CA ALA A 107 -15.81 -5.07 7.26
C ALA A 107 -15.20 -5.94 8.37
N LEU A 108 -15.81 -7.10 8.66
CA LEU A 108 -15.29 -8.06 9.67
C LEU A 108 -13.90 -8.63 9.35
N SER A 109 -13.46 -8.53 8.09
CA SER A 109 -12.14 -9.05 7.65
C SER A 109 -11.01 -8.03 7.75
N TYR A 110 -11.30 -6.78 8.14
CA TYR A 110 -10.35 -5.67 8.12
C TYR A 110 -10.41 -4.84 9.41
N GLY A 111 -9.48 -3.89 9.54
CA GLY A 111 -9.54 -2.88 10.60
C GLY A 111 -10.66 -1.89 10.36
N CYS A 112 -11.65 -1.87 11.25
CA CYS A 112 -12.78 -0.94 11.21
C CYS A 112 -12.41 0.39 11.88
N ILE A 113 -12.82 1.49 11.25
CA ILE A 113 -12.52 2.86 11.67
C ILE A 113 -13.83 3.55 12.02
N VAL A 114 -13.94 4.05 13.26
CA VAL A 114 -15.02 4.98 13.64
C VAL A 114 -14.46 6.40 13.52
N GLU A 115 -15.01 7.17 12.60
CA GLU A 115 -14.61 8.55 12.31
C GLU A 115 -15.48 9.55 13.07
N GLU A 116 -14.88 10.63 13.58
CA GLU A 116 -15.58 11.85 13.97
C GLU A 116 -15.79 12.74 12.74
N PRO A 117 -17.02 12.85 12.18
CA PRO A 117 -17.22 13.47 10.86
C PRO A 117 -16.82 14.93 10.78
N SER A 118 -16.87 15.65 11.90
CA SER A 118 -16.54 17.07 11.95
C SER A 118 -15.03 17.35 11.90
N THR A 119 -14.19 16.40 12.31
CA THR A 119 -12.73 16.59 12.45
C THR A 119 -11.90 15.56 11.70
N HIS A 120 -12.53 14.51 11.19
CA HIS A 120 -11.91 13.32 10.61
C HIS A 120 -11.00 12.55 11.58
N LYS A 121 -11.08 12.83 12.88
CA LYS A 121 -10.34 12.05 13.89
C LYS A 121 -10.88 10.63 13.93
N VAL A 122 -9.97 9.67 14.12
CA VAL A 122 -10.33 8.28 14.38
C VAL A 122 -10.68 8.16 15.86
N LEU A 123 -11.96 7.98 16.16
CA LEU A 123 -12.48 7.78 17.52
C LEU A 123 -12.16 6.39 18.05
N HIS A 124 -12.33 5.38 17.19
CA HIS A 124 -12.04 3.99 17.52
C HIS A 124 -11.44 3.28 16.31
N TYR A 125 -10.47 2.41 16.58
CA TYR A 125 -9.90 1.49 15.61
C TYR A 125 -10.00 0.07 16.17
N VAL A 126 -10.64 -0.84 15.42
CA VAL A 126 -10.82 -2.23 15.83
C VAL A 126 -10.37 -3.15 14.70
N GLU A 127 -9.29 -3.90 14.93
CA GLU A 127 -8.79 -4.87 13.96
C GLU A 127 -9.68 -6.12 13.93
N LYS A 128 -10.25 -6.44 12.76
CA LYS A 128 -11.03 -7.66 12.50
C LYS A 128 -12.08 -7.96 13.59
N PRO A 129 -13.06 -7.07 13.77
CA PRO A 129 -14.02 -7.20 14.84
C PRO A 129 -14.92 -8.43 14.64
N GLU A 130 -15.38 -9.02 15.75
CA GLU A 130 -16.33 -10.14 15.73
C GLU A 130 -17.73 -9.71 15.26
N THR A 131 -18.07 -8.43 15.43
CA THR A 131 -19.35 -7.84 15.06
C THR A 131 -19.15 -6.58 14.22
N PHE A 132 -20.18 -6.16 13.49
CA PHE A 132 -20.10 -4.96 12.67
C PHE A 132 -19.92 -3.70 13.54
N VAL A 133 -18.88 -2.92 13.24
CA VAL A 133 -18.52 -1.69 13.95
C VAL A 133 -18.69 -0.45 13.08
N SER A 134 -18.20 -0.50 11.84
CA SER A 134 -18.20 0.60 10.88
C SER A 134 -18.07 0.06 9.47
N ASN A 135 -18.61 0.79 8.49
CA ASN A 135 -18.40 0.50 7.07
C ASN A 135 -17.05 1.05 6.56
N ILE A 136 -16.35 1.89 7.32
CA ILE A 136 -15.05 2.42 6.95
C ILE A 136 -13.97 1.44 7.42
N ILE A 137 -13.21 0.91 6.45
CA ILE A 137 -12.12 -0.04 6.70
C ILE A 137 -10.76 0.55 6.37
N ASN A 138 -9.73 0.07 7.06
CA ASN A 138 -8.33 0.38 6.79
C ASN A 138 -7.91 -0.14 5.40
N ALA A 139 -7.53 0.78 4.53
CA ALA A 139 -7.09 0.49 3.18
C ALA A 139 -5.58 0.25 3.04
N GLY A 140 -4.82 0.22 4.14
CA GLY A 140 -3.39 -0.14 4.14
C GLY A 140 -2.48 0.92 3.54
N GLY A 141 -2.87 2.19 3.62
CA GLY A 141 -2.04 3.35 3.28
C GLY A 141 -2.02 4.34 4.44
N TYR A 142 -0.86 4.92 4.70
CA TYR A 142 -0.64 5.78 5.87
C TYR A 142 0.29 6.96 5.55
N ILE A 143 0.15 8.04 6.29
CA ILE A 143 1.13 9.12 6.41
C ILE A 143 1.52 9.25 7.87
N PHE A 144 2.82 9.17 8.14
CA PHE A 144 3.35 9.38 9.49
C PHE A 144 4.34 10.55 9.53
N SER A 145 4.22 11.36 10.58
CA SER A 145 5.26 12.31 11.00
C SER A 145 6.34 11.57 11.82
N PRO A 146 7.59 12.08 11.87
CA PRO A 146 8.69 11.44 12.60
C PRO A 146 8.43 11.11 14.08
N ASP A 147 7.53 11.82 14.76
CA ASP A 147 7.16 11.51 16.15
C ASP A 147 6.46 10.15 16.31
N ILE A 148 6.01 9.50 15.23
CA ILE A 148 5.49 8.13 15.27
C ILE A 148 6.48 7.14 15.90
N PHE A 149 7.79 7.40 15.75
CA PHE A 149 8.83 6.54 16.30
C PHE A 149 8.83 6.51 17.84
N GLN A 150 8.22 7.51 18.50
CA GLN A 150 8.00 7.47 19.95
C GLN A 150 6.95 6.44 20.34
N HIS A 151 5.90 6.27 19.53
CA HIS A 151 4.88 5.23 19.72
C HIS A 151 5.45 3.84 19.42
N LEU A 152 6.23 3.72 18.34
CA LEU A 152 6.93 2.48 18.00
C LEU A 152 7.93 2.05 19.09
N THR A 153 8.67 3.01 19.65
CA THR A 153 9.59 2.74 20.78
C THR A 153 8.81 2.24 22.00
N ARG A 154 7.67 2.86 22.33
CA ARG A 154 6.82 2.40 23.44
C ARG A 154 6.27 1.00 23.23
N ALA A 155 5.81 0.69 22.02
CA ALA A 155 5.35 -0.65 21.65
C ALA A 155 6.48 -1.69 21.79
N PHE A 156 7.67 -1.35 21.28
CA PHE A 156 8.86 -2.19 21.43
C PHE A 156 9.21 -2.46 22.89
N THR A 157 9.29 -1.42 23.73
CA THR A 157 9.60 -1.56 25.16
C THR A 157 8.53 -2.40 25.88
N ALA A 158 7.25 -2.16 25.61
CA ALA A 158 6.16 -2.93 26.21
C ALA A 158 6.25 -4.43 25.88
N ASN A 159 6.71 -4.78 24.68
CA ASN A 159 6.93 -6.18 24.32
C ASN A 159 8.07 -6.83 25.13
N TYR A 160 9.13 -6.08 25.42
CA TYR A 160 10.27 -6.55 26.20
C TYR A 160 9.94 -6.71 27.69
N GLU A 161 9.07 -5.85 28.22
CA GLU A 161 8.62 -5.90 29.62
C GLU A 161 7.55 -6.99 29.85
N ASN A 162 6.89 -7.45 28.79
CA ASN A 162 5.87 -8.48 28.90
C ASN A 162 6.50 -9.89 28.94
N GLU A 163 6.55 -10.47 30.14
CA GLU A 163 7.08 -11.83 30.38
C GLU A 163 6.32 -12.94 29.62
N LEU A 164 5.08 -12.68 29.19
CA LEU A 164 4.28 -13.65 28.42
C LEU A 164 4.66 -13.68 26.94
N ILE A 165 5.38 -12.67 26.44
CA ILE A 165 5.84 -12.63 25.05
C ILE A 165 7.14 -13.43 24.92
N HIS A 166 7.10 -14.46 24.08
CA HIS A 166 8.25 -15.27 23.74
C HIS A 166 9.39 -14.41 23.17
N ASP A 167 10.64 -14.74 23.51
CA ASP A 167 11.84 -13.99 23.10
C ASP A 167 11.86 -13.66 21.59
N ALA A 168 11.48 -14.63 20.74
CA ALA A 168 11.45 -14.47 19.28
C ALA A 168 10.41 -13.44 18.77
N ALA A 169 9.42 -13.08 19.59
CA ALA A 169 8.35 -12.14 19.25
C ALA A 169 8.55 -10.76 19.91
N ARG A 170 9.55 -10.57 20.77
CA ARG A 170 9.78 -9.29 21.47
C ARG A 170 10.08 -8.15 20.51
N ASP A 171 10.77 -8.45 19.42
CA ASP A 171 11.08 -7.46 18.37
C ASP A 171 9.93 -7.21 17.40
N SER A 172 8.84 -7.99 17.48
CA SER A 172 7.71 -7.89 16.56
C SER A 172 6.74 -6.80 17.00
N ILE A 173 6.55 -5.77 16.17
CA ILE A 173 5.58 -4.70 16.43
C ILE A 173 4.41 -4.86 15.47
N ASP A 174 3.20 -4.98 16.03
CA ASP A 174 1.96 -4.93 15.26
C ASP A 174 1.45 -3.50 15.16
N LEU A 175 1.42 -2.95 13.95
CA LEU A 175 0.97 -1.59 13.67
C LEU A 175 -0.46 -1.35 14.19
N HIS A 176 -1.34 -2.33 14.06
CA HIS A 176 -2.76 -2.16 14.33
C HIS A 176 -3.03 -2.06 15.83
N SER A 177 -2.69 -3.13 16.55
CA SER A 177 -2.97 -3.27 17.98
C SER A 177 -2.02 -2.45 18.85
N SER A 178 -0.76 -2.31 18.47
CA SER A 178 0.26 -1.66 19.31
C SER A 178 0.44 -0.17 19.03
N VAL A 179 -0.06 0.33 17.89
CA VAL A 179 0.13 1.73 17.47
C VAL A 179 -1.19 2.41 17.11
N LEU A 180 -1.95 1.89 16.14
CA LEU A 180 -3.17 2.54 15.66
C LEU A 180 -4.29 2.54 16.71
N THR A 181 -4.52 1.43 17.40
CA THR A 181 -5.53 1.34 18.47
C THR A 181 -5.25 2.33 19.61
N PRO A 182 -4.03 2.41 20.19
CA PRO A 182 -3.70 3.43 21.20
C PRO A 182 -3.78 4.88 20.72
N LEU A 183 -3.54 5.11 19.42
CA LEU A 183 -3.62 6.44 18.81
C LEU A 183 -5.07 6.90 18.52
N ALA A 184 -6.02 5.97 18.50
CA ALA A 184 -7.44 6.27 18.31
C ALA A 184 -8.04 6.92 19.57
N GLY A 185 -9.00 7.81 19.37
CA GLY A 185 -9.70 8.52 20.43
C GLY A 185 -8.91 9.69 21.01
N ASN A 186 -9.07 9.94 22.32
CA ASN A 186 -8.44 11.06 23.02
C ASN A 186 -7.16 10.65 23.79
N GLY A 187 -6.71 9.39 23.69
CA GLY A 187 -5.41 8.95 24.24
C GLY A 187 -4.25 9.62 23.51
N ASP A 188 -3.06 9.71 24.12
CA ASP A 188 -1.81 10.21 23.49
C ASP A 188 -1.90 11.52 22.67
N GLY A 189 -2.94 12.34 22.90
CA GLY A 189 -3.23 13.57 22.17
C GLY A 189 -4.15 13.45 20.93
N GLY A 190 -4.69 12.26 20.60
CA GLY A 190 -5.73 12.06 19.59
C GLY A 190 -5.37 12.60 18.20
N LYS A 191 -4.23 12.12 17.68
CA LYS A 191 -3.58 12.61 16.45
C LYS A 191 -3.78 11.70 15.23
N LEU A 192 -4.60 10.66 15.32
CA LEU A 192 -4.92 9.79 14.19
C LEU A 192 -6.17 10.29 13.46
N TYR A 193 -6.04 10.50 12.15
CA TYR A 193 -7.10 10.99 11.28
C TYR A 193 -7.31 10.04 10.12
N VAL A 194 -8.55 9.88 9.66
CA VAL A 194 -8.86 9.08 8.48
C VAL A 194 -9.09 9.96 7.26
N TYR A 195 -8.40 9.64 6.17
CA TYR A 195 -8.74 10.14 4.84
C TYR A 195 -9.57 9.07 4.13
N LYS A 196 -10.85 9.34 3.88
CA LYS A 196 -11.72 8.41 3.15
C LYS A 196 -11.55 8.60 1.65
N MET A 197 -11.28 7.49 0.95
CA MET A 197 -11.17 7.47 -0.49
C MET A 197 -12.57 7.67 -1.11
N ASN A 198 -12.72 8.73 -1.92
CA ASN A 198 -14.01 9.11 -2.51
C ASN A 198 -14.20 8.59 -3.95
N SER A 199 -13.14 8.06 -4.57
CA SER A 199 -13.17 7.55 -5.95
C SER A 199 -11.99 6.61 -6.19
N GLY A 200 -11.99 5.91 -7.34
CA GLY A 200 -10.96 4.94 -7.67
C GLY A 200 -11.27 3.57 -7.10
N PHE A 201 -10.27 2.68 -7.13
CA PHE A 201 -10.44 1.31 -6.67
C PHE A 201 -9.50 0.99 -5.53
N TRP A 202 -9.90 0.02 -4.72
CA TRP A 202 -9.07 -0.59 -3.70
C TRP A 202 -9.32 -2.10 -3.66
N THR A 203 -8.24 -2.88 -3.55
CA THR A 203 -8.29 -4.32 -3.34
C THR A 203 -6.99 -4.83 -2.72
N GLN A 204 -6.98 -6.07 -2.24
CA GLN A 204 -5.79 -6.72 -1.72
C GLN A 204 -5.49 -8.02 -2.46
N VAL A 205 -4.21 -8.29 -2.70
CA VAL A 205 -3.74 -9.51 -3.36
C VAL A 205 -3.26 -10.51 -2.30
N LYS A 206 -4.15 -11.45 -1.95
CA LYS A 206 -3.86 -12.53 -0.99
C LYS A 206 -3.66 -13.90 -1.65
N ASN A 207 -4.10 -14.03 -2.89
CA ASN A 207 -3.98 -15.25 -3.69
C ASN A 207 -3.86 -14.88 -5.18
N ALA A 208 -3.56 -15.88 -6.01
CA ALA A 208 -3.38 -15.70 -7.45
C ALA A 208 -4.63 -15.15 -8.16
N GLY A 209 -5.83 -15.50 -7.72
CA GLY A 209 -7.08 -14.99 -8.29
C GLY A 209 -7.25 -13.49 -8.10
N HIS A 210 -6.84 -12.96 -6.94
CA HIS A 210 -6.88 -11.53 -6.67
C HIS A 210 -5.94 -10.73 -7.58
N ALA A 211 -4.81 -11.31 -8.00
CA ALA A 211 -3.89 -10.64 -8.93
C ALA A 211 -4.54 -10.40 -10.31
N ILE A 212 -5.35 -11.36 -10.80
CA ILE A 212 -6.10 -11.21 -12.05
C ILE A 212 -7.14 -10.10 -11.91
N TYR A 213 -7.86 -10.08 -10.79
CA TYR A 213 -8.85 -9.04 -10.49
C TYR A 213 -8.21 -7.65 -10.38
N ALA A 214 -7.12 -7.51 -9.63
CA ALA A 214 -6.36 -6.27 -9.52
C ALA A 214 -5.84 -5.78 -10.88
N ASN A 215 -5.34 -6.69 -11.73
CA ASN A 215 -4.91 -6.36 -13.09
C ASN A 215 -6.06 -5.77 -13.92
N ARG A 216 -7.26 -6.34 -13.83
CA ARG A 216 -8.45 -5.79 -14.48
C ARG A 216 -8.76 -4.37 -14.00
N LEU A 217 -8.69 -4.11 -12.70
CA LEU A 217 -8.93 -2.77 -12.14
C LEU A 217 -7.90 -1.75 -12.64
N TYR A 218 -6.61 -2.09 -12.67
CA TYR A 218 -5.58 -1.20 -13.23
C TYR A 218 -5.77 -0.95 -14.73
N LEU A 219 -6.16 -1.96 -15.51
CA LEU A 219 -6.41 -1.78 -16.94
C LEU A 219 -7.65 -0.92 -17.21
N SER A 220 -8.69 -1.02 -16.38
CA SER A 220 -9.82 -0.06 -16.40
C SER A 220 -9.33 1.36 -16.10
N LEU A 221 -8.53 1.54 -15.04
CA LEU A 221 -7.96 2.83 -14.68
C LEU A 221 -7.12 3.43 -15.83
N PHE A 222 -6.28 2.61 -16.48
CA PHE A 222 -5.50 3.06 -17.64
C PHE A 222 -6.39 3.46 -18.80
N LYS A 223 -7.48 2.73 -19.07
CA LYS A 223 -8.41 3.11 -20.13
C LYS A 223 -8.99 4.52 -19.92
N GLU A 224 -9.26 4.88 -18.67
CA GLU A 224 -9.85 6.17 -18.32
C GLU A 224 -8.83 7.30 -18.24
N ARG A 225 -7.66 7.06 -17.64
CA ARG A 225 -6.70 8.12 -17.28
C ARG A 225 -5.38 8.08 -18.04
N HIS A 226 -5.00 6.91 -18.54
CA HIS A 226 -3.72 6.67 -19.21
C HIS A 226 -3.85 5.74 -20.43
N PRO A 227 -4.69 6.09 -21.43
CA PRO A 227 -4.92 5.23 -22.59
C PRO A 227 -3.63 4.95 -23.38
N GLU A 228 -2.60 5.79 -23.25
CA GLU A 228 -1.26 5.60 -23.82
C GLU A 228 -0.53 4.35 -23.30
N TYR A 229 -0.96 3.78 -22.17
CA TYR A 229 -0.42 2.54 -21.63
C TYR A 229 -1.10 1.29 -22.19
N LEU A 230 -2.16 1.45 -22.97
CA LEU A 230 -2.89 0.36 -23.60
C LEU A 230 -2.45 0.19 -25.05
N ALA A 231 -2.54 -1.05 -25.51
CA ALA A 231 -2.25 -1.39 -26.89
C ALA A 231 -3.40 -0.95 -27.81
N THR A 232 -3.04 -0.54 -29.03
CA THR A 232 -3.97 -0.11 -30.07
C THR A 232 -3.81 -0.99 -31.31
N ASN A 233 -4.89 -1.18 -32.06
CA ASN A 233 -4.83 -1.91 -33.33
C ASN A 233 -3.92 -1.20 -34.34
N THR A 234 -3.08 -1.96 -35.03
CA THR A 234 -2.24 -1.48 -36.13
C THR A 234 -2.57 -2.23 -37.42
N PRO A 235 -2.51 -1.60 -38.61
CA PRO A 235 -2.75 -2.29 -39.87
C PRO A 235 -1.83 -3.51 -40.05
N GLY A 236 -2.41 -4.68 -40.36
CA GLY A 236 -1.67 -5.94 -40.51
C GLY A 236 -1.13 -6.55 -39.20
N GLY A 237 -1.49 -5.97 -38.04
CA GLY A 237 -1.18 -6.50 -36.72
C GLY A 237 -2.31 -7.38 -36.17
N HIS A 238 -2.07 -7.91 -34.97
CA HIS A 238 -3.06 -8.67 -34.20
C HIS A 238 -4.26 -7.80 -33.80
N GLU A 239 -5.41 -8.45 -33.61
CA GLU A 239 -6.63 -7.74 -33.20
C GLU A 239 -6.70 -7.60 -31.67
N ILE A 240 -7.00 -6.38 -31.22
CA ILE A 240 -7.10 -6.02 -29.81
C ILE A 240 -8.53 -5.56 -29.50
N TYR A 241 -9.13 -6.15 -28.47
CA TYR A 241 -10.44 -5.77 -27.95
C TYR A 241 -10.37 -5.44 -26.46
N GLY A 242 -10.90 -4.28 -26.06
CA GLY A 242 -10.94 -3.83 -24.66
C GLY A 242 -9.62 -3.25 -24.15
N ALA A 243 -9.48 -3.14 -22.82
CA ALA A 243 -8.26 -2.62 -22.21
C ALA A 243 -7.19 -3.71 -22.14
N VAL A 244 -6.20 -3.65 -23.04
CA VAL A 244 -5.11 -4.63 -23.14
C VAL A 244 -3.79 -3.89 -23.04
N ARG A 245 -2.83 -4.44 -22.28
CA ARG A 245 -1.45 -3.96 -22.25
C ARG A 245 -0.51 -5.04 -22.76
N ILE A 246 0.21 -4.73 -23.83
CA ILE A 246 1.23 -5.62 -24.40
C ILE A 246 2.61 -5.12 -23.96
N HIS A 247 3.39 -5.98 -23.30
CA HIS A 247 4.75 -5.63 -22.94
C HIS A 247 5.63 -5.53 -24.21
N PRO A 248 6.59 -4.60 -24.29
CA PRO A 248 7.44 -4.46 -25.48
C PRO A 248 8.24 -5.72 -25.87
N SER A 249 8.49 -6.63 -24.92
CA SER A 249 9.17 -7.91 -25.18
C SER A 249 8.23 -9.02 -25.68
N ALA A 250 6.92 -8.79 -25.71
CA ALA A 250 5.96 -9.80 -26.12
C ALA A 250 6.00 -9.95 -27.66
N GLN A 251 6.05 -11.20 -28.12
CA GLN A 251 5.87 -11.54 -29.53
C GLN A 251 4.47 -12.11 -29.70
N ILE A 252 3.69 -11.48 -30.58
CA ILE A 252 2.29 -11.84 -30.85
C ILE A 252 2.16 -11.98 -32.36
N ASP A 253 1.69 -13.13 -32.81
CA ASP A 253 1.43 -13.39 -34.21
C ASP A 253 0.35 -12.44 -34.76
N SER A 254 0.47 -11.97 -35.99
CA SER A 254 -0.48 -11.04 -36.61
C SER A 254 -1.90 -11.61 -36.73
N SER A 255 -2.06 -12.93 -36.75
CA SER A 255 -3.38 -13.59 -36.77
C SER A 255 -4.05 -13.68 -35.40
N ALA A 256 -3.34 -13.35 -34.32
CA ALA A 256 -3.86 -13.51 -32.97
C ALA A 256 -4.94 -12.47 -32.64
N VAL A 257 -5.85 -12.86 -31.76
CA VAL A 257 -6.85 -11.97 -31.17
C VAL A 257 -6.64 -11.90 -29.67
N VAL A 258 -6.37 -10.69 -29.15
CA VAL A 258 -6.12 -10.44 -27.73
C VAL A 258 -7.30 -9.65 -27.16
N ARG A 259 -8.00 -10.20 -26.17
CA ARG A 259 -9.25 -9.63 -25.66
C ARG A 259 -9.23 -9.38 -24.16
N TRP A 260 -9.83 -8.26 -23.76
CA TRP A 260 -10.34 -7.89 -22.44
C TRP A 260 -9.38 -8.07 -21.25
N TYR A 261 -8.86 -6.96 -20.71
CA TYR A 261 -8.20 -6.90 -19.40
C TYR A 261 -6.99 -7.82 -19.25
N ILE A 262 -6.25 -8.01 -20.34
CA ILE A 262 -5.03 -8.83 -20.38
C ILE A 262 -3.79 -7.93 -20.32
N ARG A 263 -2.80 -8.37 -19.54
CA ARG A 263 -1.42 -7.89 -19.62
C ARG A 263 -0.52 -9.04 -20.09
N THR A 264 0.09 -8.92 -21.27
CA THR A 264 0.93 -10.00 -21.84
C THR A 264 2.41 -9.66 -21.71
N GLN A 265 3.23 -10.62 -21.26
CA GLN A 265 4.69 -10.47 -21.15
C GLN A 265 5.48 -11.56 -21.92
N ALA A 266 4.83 -12.59 -22.45
CA ALA A 266 5.43 -13.59 -23.34
C ALA A 266 4.39 -14.32 -24.22
N PHE A 267 4.87 -14.78 -25.38
CA PHE A 267 4.24 -15.54 -26.49
C PHE A 267 2.76 -15.94 -26.36
N PHE A 268 1.95 -15.47 -27.30
CA PHE A 268 0.70 -16.13 -27.68
C PHE A 268 0.86 -16.72 -29.07
N LYS A 269 0.97 -18.05 -29.15
CA LYS A 269 0.72 -18.79 -30.38
C LYS A 269 -0.70 -19.32 -30.28
N SER A 270 -1.64 -18.68 -30.94
CA SER A 270 -2.93 -19.30 -31.22
C SER A 270 -2.67 -20.39 -32.25
N THR A 271 -2.74 -21.65 -31.84
CA THR A 271 -3.02 -22.74 -32.78
C THR A 271 -4.53 -22.95 -32.75
N CYS A 272 -5.11 -22.83 -33.94
CA CYS A 272 -6.50 -23.03 -34.38
C CYS A 272 -7.49 -23.61 -33.37
#